data_AF-A0A661DXP3-F1
#
_entry.id   AF-A0A661DXP3-F1
#
_cell.length_a   1.000
_cell.length_b   1.000
_cell.length_c   1.000
_cell.angle_alpha   90.00
_cell.angle_beta   90.00
_cell.angle_gamma   90.00
#
_symmetry.space_group_name_H-M   'P 1'
#
loop_
_entity.id
_entity.type
_entity.pdbx_description
1 polymer ?
#
loop_
_entity_poly.entity_id
_entity_poly.type
_entity_poly.pdbx_seq_one_letter_code
_entity_poly.pdbx_strand_id
1 'polypeptide(L)'
;LFVGAIALIGPFIGKGALGPIVNSGSLSFTVALLLTTLSAVRLRKTAPELSRPYRSHIVTLYLGVLMSGILVSMMIIPASPGHLKPLEFIIIGCWMLLGIVGYSLRIAKDDMGKDERSRQILGAYR
;
A
#
# COMPACT_ATOMS: atom_id res chain seq x y z
N LEU A 1 -15.02 -16.25 8.04
CA LEU A 1 -15.80 -17.26 7.28
C LEU A 1 -15.74 -17.02 5.77
N PHE A 2 -16.14 -15.84 5.26
CA PHE A 2 -16.10 -15.54 3.80
C PHE A 2 -14.72 -15.72 3.13
N VAL A 3 -13.68 -15.07 3.67
CA VAL A 3 -12.30 -15.20 3.15
C VAL A 3 -11.79 -16.64 3.25
N GLY A 4 -12.17 -17.37 4.31
CA GLY A 4 -11.82 -18.78 4.50
C GLY A 4 -12.44 -19.68 3.44
N ALA A 5 -13.70 -19.43 3.05
CA ALA A 5 -14.35 -20.17 1.97
C ALA A 5 -13.66 -19.97 0.61
N ILE A 6 -13.21 -18.74 0.32
CA ILE A 6 -12.46 -18.43 -0.90
C ILE A 6 -11.06 -19.07 -0.86
N ALA A 7 -10.40 -19.06 0.31
CA ALA A 7 -9.08 -19.69 0.47
C ALA A 7 -9.09 -21.20 0.21
N LEU A 8 -10.20 -21.89 0.51
CA LEU A 8 -10.37 -23.32 0.20
C LEU A 8 -10.39 -23.62 -1.31
N ILE A 9 -10.73 -22.63 -2.14
CA ILE A 9 -10.69 -22.75 -3.62
C ILE A 9 -9.25 -22.59 -4.12
N GLY A 10 -8.39 -21.92 -3.35
CA GLY A 10 -6.99 -21.64 -3.69
C GLY A 10 -6.21 -22.84 -4.23
N PRO A 11 -6.18 -24.00 -3.55
CA PRO A 11 -5.47 -25.20 -4.03
C PRO A 11 -5.95 -25.75 -5.38
N PHE A 12 -7.19 -25.48 -5.78
CA PHE A 12 -7.77 -25.94 -7.04
C PHE A 12 -7.42 -25.03 -8.22
N ILE A 13 -6.91 -23.82 -7.96
CA ILE A 13 -6.44 -22.88 -8.96
C ILE A 13 -4.99 -23.29 -9.29
N GLY A 14 -4.73 -23.74 -10.52
CA GLY A 14 -3.40 -24.23 -10.91
C GLY A 14 -2.28 -23.20 -10.71
N LYS A 15 -1.04 -23.68 -10.50
CA LYS A 15 0.16 -22.86 -10.22
C LYS A 15 0.37 -21.72 -11.24
N GLY A 16 -0.02 -21.93 -12.49
CA GLY A 16 0.10 -20.93 -13.56
C GLY A 16 -0.75 -19.67 -13.36
N ALA A 17 -1.94 -19.80 -12.76
CA ALA A 17 -2.83 -18.68 -12.48
C ALA A 17 -2.58 -18.07 -11.09
N LEU A 18 -2.23 -18.89 -10.10
CA LEU A 18 -1.90 -18.40 -8.75
C LEU A 18 -0.63 -17.54 -8.71
N GLY A 19 0.41 -17.90 -9.46
CA GLY A 19 1.70 -17.20 -9.44
C GLY A 19 1.55 -15.68 -9.67
N PRO A 20 0.95 -15.26 -10.79
CA PRO A 20 0.77 -13.84 -11.09
C PRO A 20 -0.08 -13.09 -10.07
N ILE A 21 -1.15 -13.73 -9.56
CA ILE A 21 -2.06 -13.13 -8.56
C ILE A 21 -1.29 -12.87 -7.25
N VAL A 22 -0.57 -13.88 -6.76
CA VAL A 22 0.16 -13.80 -5.48
C VAL A 22 1.36 -12.87 -5.58
N ASN A 23 2.12 -12.90 -6.68
CA ASN A 23 3.28 -12.03 -6.83
C ASN A 23 2.87 -10.55 -6.95
N SER A 24 1.79 -10.27 -7.68
CA SER A 24 1.23 -8.92 -7.79
C SER A 24 0.74 -8.38 -6.43
N GLY A 25 0.10 -9.25 -5.62
CA GLY A 25 -0.32 -8.92 -4.26
C GLY A 25 0.86 -8.64 -3.34
N SER A 26 1.90 -9.46 -3.41
CA SER A 26 3.12 -9.31 -2.60
C SER A 26 3.85 -7.98 -2.89
N LEU A 27 3.96 -7.59 -4.17
CA LEU A 27 4.54 -6.28 -4.52
C LEU A 27 3.68 -5.15 -3.95
N SER A 28 2.37 -5.19 -4.17
CA SER A 28 1.43 -4.17 -3.71
C SER A 28 1.49 -3.99 -2.19
N PHE A 29 1.56 -5.10 -1.45
CA PHE A 29 1.71 -5.09 0.00
C PHE A 29 3.05 -4.50 0.44
N THR A 30 4.15 -4.89 -0.20
CA THR A 30 5.50 -4.36 0.12
C THR A 30 5.60 -2.86 -0.14
N VAL A 31 5.01 -2.38 -1.24
CA VAL A 31 4.90 -0.95 -1.54
C VAL A 31 4.06 -0.23 -0.48
N ALA A 32 2.95 -0.81 -0.02
CA ALA A 32 2.15 -0.23 1.06
C ALA A 32 2.94 -0.11 2.37
N LEU A 33 3.78 -1.10 2.70
CA LEU A 33 4.68 -1.03 3.87
C LEU A 33 5.72 0.08 3.73
N LEU A 34 6.31 0.25 2.54
CA LEU A 34 7.24 1.35 2.25
C LEU A 34 6.56 2.72 2.41
N LEU A 35 5.36 2.89 1.85
CA LEU A 35 4.58 4.11 1.98
C LEU A 35 4.16 4.38 3.44
N THR A 36 3.81 3.34 4.18
CA THR A 36 3.42 3.44 5.60
C THR A 36 4.59 3.92 6.45
N THR A 37 5.78 3.32 6.28
CA THR A 37 6.98 3.71 7.02
C THR A 37 7.45 5.11 6.62
N LEU A 38 7.36 5.47 5.34
CA LEU A 38 7.65 6.82 4.85
C LEU A 38 6.67 7.86 5.41
N SER A 39 5.37 7.55 5.44
CA SER A 39 4.34 8.40 6.03
C SER A 39 4.59 8.65 7.51
N ALA A 40 4.95 7.59 8.25
CA ALA A 40 5.32 7.72 9.66
C ALA A 40 6.55 8.60 9.86
N VAL A 41 7.59 8.49 9.01
CA VAL A 41 8.76 9.40 9.04
C VAL A 41 8.34 10.84 8.72
N ARG A 42 7.51 11.05 7.69
CA ARG A 42 7.02 12.38 7.30
C ARG A 42 6.21 13.03 8.41
N LEU A 43 5.33 12.28 9.06
CA LEU A 43 4.53 12.75 10.20
C LEU A 43 5.41 13.22 11.35
N ARG A 44 6.57 12.59 11.58
CA ARG A 44 7.52 13.05 12.60
C ARG A 44 8.11 14.42 12.32
N LYS A 45 8.30 14.75 11.04
CA LYS A 45 8.85 16.04 10.60
C LYS A 45 7.78 17.12 10.54
N THR A 46 6.57 16.79 10.11
CA THR A 46 5.48 17.76 9.90
C THR A 46 4.75 18.13 11.18
N ALA A 47 4.56 17.20 12.13
CA ALA A 47 3.83 17.46 13.37
C ALA A 47 4.57 16.87 14.60
N PRO A 48 5.66 17.53 15.05
CA PRO A 48 6.45 17.06 16.18
C PRO A 48 5.73 17.18 17.53
N GLU A 49 4.86 18.19 17.68
CA GLU A 49 4.15 18.55 18.94
C GLU A 49 2.97 17.62 19.30
N LEU A 50 2.60 16.67 18.44
CA LEU A 50 1.52 15.73 18.74
C LEU A 50 1.89 14.87 19.97
N SER A 51 1.01 14.82 20.98
CA SER A 51 1.15 13.94 22.14
C SER A 51 1.05 12.48 21.69
N ARG A 52 2.19 11.79 21.52
CA ARG A 52 2.25 10.40 21.03
C ARG A 52 2.16 9.44 22.23
N PRO A 53 1.04 8.69 22.41
CA PRO A 53 0.94 7.67 23.46
C PRO A 53 1.95 6.53 23.23
N TYR A 54 2.30 6.27 21.96
CA TYR A 54 3.29 5.29 21.56
C TYR A 54 4.57 5.96 21.03
N ARG A 55 5.67 5.81 21.78
CA ARG A 55 6.98 6.39 21.44
C ARG A 55 7.89 5.34 20.78
N SER A 56 7.74 5.14 19.47
CA SER A 56 8.73 4.35 18.72
C SER A 56 10.01 5.15 18.50
N HIS A 57 11.17 4.49 18.57
CA HIS A 57 12.46 5.07 18.21
C HIS A 57 12.45 5.51 16.73
N ILE A 58 13.14 6.59 16.39
CA ILE A 58 13.16 7.07 14.99
C ILE A 58 13.94 6.12 14.08
N VAL A 59 14.91 5.41 14.64
CA VAL A 59 15.77 4.45 13.92
C VAL A 59 14.96 3.28 13.38
N THR A 60 13.94 2.80 14.09
CA THR A 60 13.11 1.68 13.61
C THR A 60 12.29 2.06 12.38
N LEU A 61 11.87 3.32 12.26
CA LEU A 61 11.18 3.83 11.08
C LEU A 61 12.11 3.92 9.88
N TYR A 62 13.32 4.47 10.06
CA TYR A 62 14.31 4.50 8.98
C TYR A 62 14.73 3.10 8.54
N LEU A 63 14.88 2.18 9.50
CA LEU A 63 15.16 0.77 9.19
C LEU A 63 13.99 0.12 8.43
N GLY A 64 12.74 0.43 8.80
CA GLY A 64 11.55 -0.02 8.08
C GLY A 64 11.51 0.47 6.63
N VAL A 65 11.84 1.75 6.40
CA VAL A 65 11.97 2.32 5.05
C VAL A 65 13.09 1.62 4.27
N LEU A 66 14.25 1.40 4.89
CA LEU A 66 15.38 0.72 4.24
C LEU A 66 15.02 -0.72 3.84
N MET A 67 14.46 -1.51 4.77
CA MET A 67 14.12 -2.91 4.53
C MET A 67 13.03 -3.05 3.47
N SER A 68 11.95 -2.26 3.58
CA SER A 68 10.89 -2.27 2.56
C SER A 68 11.37 -1.78 1.21
N GLY A 69 12.28 -0.79 1.18
CA GLY A 69 12.92 -0.32 -0.05
C GLY A 69 13.78 -1.39 -0.73
N ILE A 70 14.55 -2.15 0.05
CA ILE A 70 15.33 -3.29 -0.45
C ILE A 70 14.41 -4.37 -1.02
N LEU A 71 13.32 -4.71 -0.32
CA LEU A 71 12.35 -5.71 -0.79
C LEU A 71 11.70 -5.29 -2.11
N VAL A 72 11.21 -4.05 -2.22
CA VAL A 72 10.65 -3.52 -3.48
C VAL A 72 11.71 -3.55 -4.60
N SER A 73 12.95 -3.15 -4.30
CA SER A 73 14.04 -3.14 -5.28
C SER A 73 14.36 -4.56 -5.78
N MET A 74 14.42 -5.54 -4.87
CA MET A 74 14.64 -6.94 -5.24
C MET A 74 13.53 -7.54 -6.11
N MET A 75 12.29 -7.06 -5.98
CA MET A 75 11.18 -7.53 -6.81
C MET A 75 11.18 -6.90 -8.21
N ILE A 76 11.78 -5.71 -8.37
CA ILE A 76 11.84 -4.99 -9.65
C ILE A 76 13.09 -5.36 -10.47
N ILE A 77 14.23 -5.67 -9.84
CA ILE A 77 15.50 -5.93 -10.55
C ILE A 77 15.47 -7.26 -11.32
N PRO A 78 15.76 -7.26 -12.66
CA PRO A 78 15.61 -8.42 -13.55
C PRO A 78 16.64 -9.57 -13.41
N ALA A 79 17.32 -9.66 -12.27
CA ALA A 79 18.29 -10.74 -11.96
C ALA A 79 18.00 -11.45 -10.62
N SER A 80 16.90 -11.09 -9.96
CA SER A 80 16.49 -11.63 -8.67
C SER A 80 15.52 -12.80 -8.86
N PRO A 81 15.60 -13.87 -8.04
CA PRO A 81 14.67 -15.01 -8.09
C PRO A 81 13.20 -14.64 -7.84
N GLY A 82 12.91 -13.40 -7.39
CA GLY A 82 11.56 -12.86 -7.20
C GLY A 82 11.12 -11.83 -8.25
N HIS A 83 11.82 -11.71 -9.39
CA HIS A 83 11.50 -10.73 -10.41
C HIS A 83 10.06 -10.89 -10.93
N LEU A 84 9.34 -9.77 -11.02
CA LEU A 84 7.99 -9.77 -11.56
C LEU A 84 7.99 -10.05 -13.07
N LYS A 85 7.11 -10.94 -13.51
CA LYS A 85 6.89 -11.16 -14.94
C LYS A 85 6.15 -9.97 -15.55
N PRO A 86 6.28 -9.72 -16.86
CA PRO A 86 5.55 -8.64 -17.54
C PRO A 86 4.03 -8.67 -17.29
N LEU A 87 3.45 -9.87 -17.18
CA LEU A 87 2.02 -10.07 -16.88
C LEU A 87 1.61 -9.47 -15.52
N GLU A 88 2.46 -9.58 -14.51
CA GLU A 88 2.18 -9.10 -13.15
C GLU A 88 2.18 -7.57 -13.10
N PHE A 89 3.12 -6.93 -13.81
CA PHE A 89 3.11 -5.48 -13.98
C PHE A 89 1.83 -4.98 -14.66
N ILE A 90 1.30 -5.71 -15.65
CA ILE A 90 0.03 -5.37 -16.30
C ILE A 90 -1.14 -5.47 -15.31
N ILE A 91 -1.20 -6.53 -14.50
CA ILE A 91 -2.26 -6.70 -13.49
C ILE A 91 -2.24 -5.54 -12.50
N ILE A 92 -1.05 -5.19 -11.99
CA ILE A 92 -0.88 -4.07 -11.07
C ILE A 92 -1.25 -2.74 -11.74
N GLY A 93 -0.79 -2.51 -12.97
CA GLY A 93 -1.10 -1.32 -13.74
C GLY A 93 -2.60 -1.15 -13.99
N CYS A 94 -3.30 -2.24 -14.31
CA CYS A 94 -4.75 -2.24 -14.50
C CYS A 94 -5.48 -1.84 -13.20
N TRP A 95 -5.10 -2.44 -12.06
CA TRP A 95 -5.68 -2.09 -10.77
C TRP A 95 -5.35 -0.66 -10.32
N MET A 96 -4.12 -0.21 -10.57
CA MET A 96 -3.71 1.17 -10.30
C MET A 96 -4.53 2.17 -11.12
N LEU A 97 -4.75 1.87 -12.40
CA LEU A 97 -5.57 2.70 -13.29
C LEU A 97 -7.03 2.76 -12.81
N LEU A 98 -7.63 1.63 -12.44
CA LEU A 98 -8.97 1.59 -11.84
C LEU A 98 -9.05 2.45 -10.56
N GLY A 99 -8.04 2.38 -9.69
CA GLY A 99 -7.94 3.21 -8.51
C GLY A 99 -7.87 4.71 -8.82
N ILE A 100 -7.06 5.10 -9.80
CA ILE A 100 -6.94 6.49 -10.25
C ILE A 100 -8.25 7.00 -10.84
N VAL A 101 -8.89 6.20 -11.71
CA VAL A 101 -10.19 6.54 -12.29
C VAL A 101 -11.24 6.73 -11.20
N GLY A 102 -11.37 5.78 -10.27
CA GLY A 102 -12.30 5.91 -9.13
C GLY A 102 -12.01 7.13 -8.26
N TYR A 103 -10.74 7.44 -7.99
CA TYR A 103 -10.35 8.63 -7.25
C TYR A 103 -10.69 9.92 -7.99
N SER A 104 -10.44 9.98 -9.30
CA SER A 104 -10.74 11.15 -10.14
C SER A 104 -12.24 11.41 -10.25
N LEU A 105 -13.05 10.37 -10.43
CA LEU A 105 -14.52 10.48 -10.44
C LEU A 105 -15.04 11.00 -9.10
N ARG A 106 -14.44 10.56 -7.98
CA ARG A 106 -14.82 11.03 -6.65
C ARG A 106 -14.43 12.49 -6.40
N ILE A 107 -13.26 12.94 -6.87
CA ILE A 107 -12.87 14.35 -6.77
C ILE A 107 -13.79 15.22 -7.63
N ALA A 108 -14.11 14.78 -8.85
CA ALA A 108 -14.95 15.54 -9.77
C ALA A 108 -16.38 15.76 -9.24
N LYS A 109 -16.84 14.92 -8.30
CA LYS A 109 -18.18 15.02 -7.73
C LYS A 109 -18.35 16.16 -6.73
N ASP A 110 -17.28 16.83 -6.27
CA ASP A 110 -17.24 17.98 -5.31
C ASP A 110 -18.42 18.13 -4.33
N ASP A 111 -18.95 17.01 -3.83
CA ASP A 111 -20.17 16.94 -3.02
C ASP A 111 -19.92 17.39 -1.56
N MET A 112 -18.67 17.69 -1.19
CA MET A 112 -18.28 18.04 0.17
C MET A 112 -17.32 19.23 0.19
N GLY A 113 -17.78 20.36 0.75
CA GLY A 113 -16.94 21.52 1.01
C GLY A 113 -15.69 21.14 1.82
N LYS A 114 -14.55 21.77 1.50
CA LYS A 114 -13.23 21.46 2.10
C LYS A 114 -13.22 21.45 3.64
N ASP A 115 -14.05 22.28 4.26
CA ASP A 115 -14.21 22.33 5.72
C ASP A 115 -14.87 21.06 6.29
N GLU A 116 -15.92 20.55 5.64
CA GLU A 116 -16.62 19.32 6.06
C GLU A 116 -15.73 18.09 5.88
N ARG A 117 -14.97 18.05 4.77
CA ARG A 117 -13.97 17.00 4.53
C ARG A 117 -12.87 16.99 5.60
N SER A 118 -12.45 18.18 6.05
CA SER A 118 -11.42 18.29 7.09
C SER A 118 -11.95 17.89 8.47
N ARG A 119 -13.22 18.22 8.78
CA ARG A 119 -13.91 17.76 9.98
C ARG A 119 -14.01 16.23 10.06
N GLN A 120 -14.32 15.57 8.95
CA GLN A 120 -14.42 14.11 8.91
C GLN A 120 -13.06 13.39 9.01
N ILE A 121 -11.98 14.02 8.53
CA ILE A 121 -10.63 13.44 8.57
C ILE A 121 -9.93 13.71 9.91
N LEU A 122 -10.11 14.90 10.50
CA LEU A 122 -9.40 15.32 11.72
C LEU A 122 -10.26 15.21 12.99
N GLY A 123 -11.57 15.00 12.86
CA GLY A 123 -12.48 14.98 14.02
C GLY A 123 -12.39 16.26 14.84
N ALA A 124 -12.50 16.14 16.17
CA ALA A 124 -12.46 17.26 17.11
C ALA A 124 -11.06 17.86 17.36
N TYR A 125 -10.02 17.45 16.61
CA TYR A 125 -8.63 17.90 16.80
C TYR A 125 -8.29 19.19 16.04
N ARG A 126 -9.21 20.16 16.01
CA ARG A 126 -8.93 21.51 15.50
C ARG A 126 -8.62 22.46 16.66
#